data_AF-A0A1L4FRL1-F1
#
_entry.id   AF-A0A1L4FRL1-F1
#
_cell.length_a   1.000
_cell.length_b   1.000
_cell.length_c   1.000
_cell.angle_alpha   90.00
_cell.angle_beta   90.00
_cell.angle_gamma   90.00
#
_symmetry.space_group_name_H-M   'P 1'
#
loop_
_entity.id
_entity.type
_entity.pdbx_description
1 polymer ?
#
loop_
_entity_poly.entity_id
_entity_poly.type
_entity_poly.pdbx_seq_one_letter_code
_entity_poly.pdbx_strand_id
1 'polypeptide(L)'
;MKNEFIKLSEKIFYIYFIFFNFLFLFFYWILNLHYSLFFGYSIGALVAFFIYKIRVITSYFIFKQSKKSAWLSSLLIYFSLIFFILIIVYLIFKINYLSANPHVDSWDEYVYKPINLFTFLFGFHSFFLSILTASVIRSFATRKGV
;
A
#
# COMPACT_ATOMS: atom_id res chain seq x y z
N MET A 1 -8.05 -13.62 -19.80
CA MET A 1 -8.89 -13.29 -18.62
C MET A 1 -8.15 -13.04 -17.30
N LYS A 2 -7.60 -14.03 -16.56
CA LYS A 2 -6.98 -13.75 -15.23
C LYS A 2 -5.77 -12.79 -15.30
N ASN A 3 -4.92 -12.95 -16.31
CA ASN A 3 -3.77 -12.05 -16.53
C ASN A 3 -4.17 -10.62 -16.91
N GLU A 4 -5.27 -10.43 -17.63
CA GLU A 4 -5.73 -9.09 -18.02
C GLU A 4 -6.29 -8.31 -16.83
N PHE A 5 -7.01 -8.99 -15.93
CA PHE A 5 -7.50 -8.38 -14.70
C PHE A 5 -6.36 -7.94 -13.77
N ILE A 6 -5.32 -8.76 -13.64
CA ILE A 6 -4.11 -8.42 -12.90
C ILE A 6 -3.45 -7.18 -13.50
N LYS A 7 -3.20 -7.18 -14.82
CA LYS A 7 -2.61 -6.04 -15.52
C LYS A 7 -3.43 -4.76 -15.37
N LEU A 8 -4.76 -4.85 -15.44
CA LEU A 8 -5.65 -3.71 -15.26
C LEU A 8 -5.57 -3.16 -13.82
N SER A 9 -5.58 -4.02 -12.81
CA SER A 9 -5.48 -3.61 -11.40
C SER A 9 -4.14 -2.92 -11.11
N GLU A 10 -3.05 -3.42 -11.68
CA GLU A 10 -1.73 -2.80 -11.59
C GLU A 10 -1.68 -1.45 -12.31
N LYS A 11 -2.26 -1.35 -13.52
CA LYS A 11 -2.33 -0.07 -14.25
C LYS A 11 -3.10 1.00 -13.47
N ILE A 12 -4.25 0.64 -12.89
CA ILE A 12 -5.05 1.57 -12.07
C ILE A 12 -4.28 1.95 -10.81
N PHE A 13 -3.58 1.00 -10.18
CA PHE A 13 -2.72 1.30 -9.04
C PHE A 13 -1.65 2.34 -9.41
N TYR A 14 -0.94 2.19 -10.54
CA TYR A 14 0.05 3.17 -10.95
C TYR A 14 -0.56 4.55 -11.23
N ILE A 15 -1.77 4.60 -11.81
CA ILE A 15 -2.50 5.85 -12.01
C ILE A 15 -2.79 6.51 -10.66
N TYR A 16 -3.33 5.77 -9.69
CA TYR A 16 -3.57 6.27 -8.33
C TYR A 16 -2.29 6.71 -7.64
N PHE A 17 -1.25 5.88 -7.71
CA PHE A 17 0.04 6.16 -7.11
C PHE A 17 0.62 7.49 -7.61
N ILE A 18 0.63 7.69 -8.93
CA ILE A 18 1.10 8.92 -9.55
C ILE A 18 0.19 10.09 -9.15
N PHE A 19 -1.13 9.94 -9.35
CA PHE A 19 -2.11 10.99 -9.09
C PHE A 19 -2.05 11.52 -7.64
N PHE A 20 -2.09 10.63 -6.65
CA PHE A 20 -2.08 11.03 -5.24
C PHE A 20 -0.71 11.56 -4.80
N ASN A 21 0.40 11.04 -5.33
CA ASN A 21 1.72 11.63 -5.04
C ASN A 21 1.83 13.06 -5.58
N PHE A 22 1.38 13.31 -6.81
CA PHE A 22 1.32 14.67 -7.35
C PHE A 22 0.35 15.55 -6.56
N LEU A 23 -0.79 15.02 -6.13
CA LEU A 23 -1.75 15.75 -5.30
C LEU A 23 -1.13 16.16 -3.94
N PHE A 24 -0.43 15.26 -3.26
CA PHE A 24 0.23 15.56 -1.98
C PHE A 24 1.44 16.48 -2.14
N LEU A 25 2.19 16.38 -3.25
CA LEU A 25 3.22 17.36 -3.59
C LEU A 25 2.62 18.74 -3.88
N PHE A 26 1.50 18.80 -4.61
CA PHE A 26 0.78 20.04 -4.86
C PHE A 26 0.28 20.68 -3.56
N PHE A 27 -0.28 19.88 -2.65
CA PHE A 27 -0.67 20.34 -1.31
C PHE A 27 0.52 20.86 -0.50
N TYR A 28 1.70 20.24 -0.62
CA TYR A 28 2.92 20.77 -0.01
C TYR A 28 3.31 22.12 -0.60
N TRP A 29 3.31 22.26 -1.92
CA TRP A 29 3.77 23.48 -2.60
C TRP A 29 2.81 24.67 -2.48
N ILE A 30 1.50 24.44 -2.59
CA ILE A 30 0.50 25.51 -2.66
C ILE A 30 -0.11 25.82 -1.30
N LEU A 31 -0.42 24.79 -0.52
CA LEU A 31 -1.08 24.95 0.78
C LEU A 31 -0.08 24.96 1.95
N ASN A 32 1.22 24.84 1.67
CA ASN A 32 2.28 24.68 2.67
C ASN A 32 2.01 23.53 3.65
N LEU A 33 1.24 22.52 3.22
CA LEU A 33 0.99 21.33 4.03
C LEU A 33 2.26 20.50 4.18
N HIS A 34 2.40 19.74 5.25
CA HIS A 34 3.65 19.03 5.51
C HIS A 34 3.97 17.98 4.44
N TYR A 35 5.24 17.92 4.02
CA TYR A 35 5.78 16.91 3.10
C TYR A 35 5.57 15.46 3.59
N SER A 36 5.21 15.30 4.87
CA SER A 36 4.87 14.02 5.48
C SER A 36 3.66 13.32 4.87
N LEU A 37 2.75 14.07 4.25
CA LEU A 37 1.62 13.51 3.49
C LEU A 37 2.12 12.66 2.32
N PHE A 38 3.07 13.20 1.55
CA PHE A 38 3.69 12.54 0.41
C PHE A 38 4.43 11.27 0.84
N PHE A 39 5.31 11.35 1.85
CA PHE A 39 6.06 10.18 2.30
C PHE A 39 5.17 9.09 2.88
N GLY A 40 4.20 9.46 3.72
CA GLY A 40 3.23 8.50 4.26
C GLY A 40 2.54 7.74 3.14
N TYR A 41 1.93 8.45 2.19
CA TYR A 41 1.24 7.84 1.06
C TYR A 41 2.16 6.95 0.21
N SER A 42 3.33 7.47 -0.20
CA SER A 42 4.29 6.74 -1.03
C SER A 42 4.71 5.42 -0.38
N ILE A 43 5.11 5.46 0.90
CA ILE A 43 5.54 4.27 1.63
C ILE A 43 4.38 3.27 1.75
N GLY A 44 3.20 3.74 2.14
CA GLY A 44 2.02 2.88 2.29
C GLY A 44 1.64 2.17 0.99
N ALA A 45 1.59 2.91 -0.12
CA ALA A 45 1.23 2.38 -1.42
C ALA A 45 2.27 1.38 -1.95
N LEU A 46 3.57 1.67 -1.80
CA LEU A 46 4.64 0.76 -2.20
C LEU A 46 4.63 -0.53 -1.37
N VAL A 47 4.41 -0.43 -0.06
CA VAL A 47 4.28 -1.59 0.84
C VAL A 47 3.11 -2.47 0.42
N ALA A 48 1.93 -1.89 0.15
CA ALA A 48 0.78 -2.64 -0.33
C ALA A 48 1.04 -3.34 -1.66
N PHE A 49 1.66 -2.65 -2.62
CA PHE A 49 2.02 -3.22 -3.91
C PHE A 49 3.06 -4.35 -3.79
N PHE A 50 4.05 -4.18 -2.91
CA PHE A 50 5.06 -5.21 -2.63
C PHE A 50 4.42 -6.48 -2.03
N ILE A 51 3.55 -6.31 -1.03
CA ILE A 51 2.78 -7.42 -0.43
C ILE A 51 1.96 -8.14 -1.49
N TYR A 52 1.31 -7.39 -2.37
CA TYR A 52 0.57 -7.96 -3.50
C TYR A 52 1.48 -8.79 -4.42
N LYS A 53 2.64 -8.26 -4.83
CA LYS A 53 3.58 -9.00 -5.69
C LYS A 53 4.10 -10.27 -5.02
N ILE A 54 4.43 -10.23 -3.73
CA ILE A 54 4.78 -11.43 -2.95
C ILE A 54 3.63 -12.44 -3.01
N ARG A 55 2.38 -12.00 -2.78
CA ARG A 55 1.21 -12.89 -2.82
C ARG A 55 1.01 -13.53 -4.20
N VAL A 56 1.20 -12.78 -5.29
CA VAL A 56 1.11 -13.33 -6.65
C VAL A 56 2.18 -14.39 -6.89
N ILE A 57 3.44 -14.10 -6.55
CA ILE A 57 4.57 -15.01 -6.73
C ILE A 57 4.38 -16.27 -5.88
N THR A 58 4.06 -16.11 -4.59
CA THR A 58 3.87 -17.24 -3.69
C THR A 58 2.67 -18.09 -4.04
N SER A 59 1.57 -17.49 -4.55
CA SER A 59 0.42 -18.26 -5.05
C SER A 59 0.85 -19.25 -6.14
N TYR A 60 1.73 -18.83 -7.06
CA TYR A 60 2.25 -19.71 -8.12
C TYR A 60 3.01 -20.91 -7.56
N PHE A 61 3.80 -20.72 -6.49
CA PHE A 61 4.50 -21.81 -5.82
C PHE A 61 3.56 -22.74 -5.04
N ILE A 62 2.55 -22.18 -4.38
CA ILE A 62 1.57 -22.94 -3.58
C ILE A 62 0.78 -23.91 -4.47
N PHE A 63 0.44 -23.53 -5.70
CA PHE A 63 -0.29 -24.40 -6.64
C PHE A 63 0.48 -25.67 -7.04
N LYS A 64 1.80 -25.72 -6.86
CA LYS A 64 2.63 -26.88 -7.18
C LYS A 64 2.83 -27.84 -6.00
N GLN A 65 2.32 -27.51 -4.82
CA GLN A 65 2.52 -28.28 -3.59
C GLN A 65 1.33 -29.17 -3.25
N SER A 66 1.55 -30.16 -2.39
CA SER A 66 0.45 -30.97 -1.81
C SER A 66 -0.46 -30.10 -0.92
N LYS A 67 -1.73 -30.47 -0.76
CA LYS A 67 -2.73 -29.68 -0.01
C LYS A 67 -2.27 -29.28 1.40
N LYS A 68 -1.62 -30.20 2.13
CA LYS A 68 -1.09 -29.93 3.48
C LYS A 68 0.08 -28.92 3.45
N SER A 69 1.00 -29.09 2.51
CA SER A 69 2.14 -28.17 2.34
C SER A 69 1.69 -26.79 1.88
N ALA A 70 0.71 -26.73 0.97
CA ALA A 70 0.11 -25.49 0.49
C ALA A 70 -0.50 -24.66 1.63
N TRP A 71 -1.21 -25.31 2.55
CA TRP A 71 -1.80 -24.65 3.71
C TRP A 71 -0.73 -24.09 4.66
N LEU A 72 0.28 -24.90 5.01
CA LEU A 72 1.36 -24.46 5.90
C LEU A 72 2.16 -23.31 5.28
N SER A 73 2.51 -23.41 4.00
CA SER A 73 3.18 -22.33 3.25
C SER A 73 2.36 -21.04 3.28
N SER A 74 1.05 -21.12 3.02
CA SER A 74 0.17 -19.95 3.05
C SER A 74 0.12 -19.29 4.43
N LEU A 75 0.11 -20.08 5.50
CA LEU A 75 0.09 -19.60 6.87
C LEU A 75 1.41 -18.90 7.23
N LEU A 76 2.54 -19.50 6.88
CA LEU A 76 3.87 -18.90 7.07
C LEU A 76 3.98 -17.56 6.33
N ILE A 77 3.58 -17.51 5.06
CA ILE A 77 3.59 -16.27 4.27
C ILE A 77 2.70 -15.21 4.93
N TYR A 78 1.52 -15.58 5.41
CA TYR A 78 0.62 -14.65 6.09
C TYR A 78 1.29 -14.01 7.32
N PHE A 79 1.90 -14.80 8.19
CA PHE A 79 2.62 -14.30 9.35
C PHE A 79 3.85 -13.47 8.97
N SER A 80 4.62 -13.88 7.95
CA SER A 80 5.75 -13.11 7.45
C SER A 80 5.32 -11.73 6.93
N LEU A 81 4.17 -11.64 6.24
CA LEU A 81 3.65 -10.37 5.75
C LEU A 81 3.15 -9.47 6.89
N ILE A 82 2.50 -10.03 7.91
CA ILE A 82 2.13 -9.26 9.12
C ILE A 82 3.39 -8.73 9.81
N PHE A 83 4.38 -9.59 10.02
CA PHE A 83 5.64 -9.20 10.65
C PHE A 83 6.36 -8.10 9.85
N PHE A 84 6.35 -8.20 8.52
CA PHE A 84 6.86 -7.15 7.65
C PHE A 84 6.12 -5.82 7.83
N ILE A 85 4.78 -5.82 7.89
CA ILE A 85 4.00 -4.61 8.16
C ILE A 85 4.37 -4.02 9.53
N LEU A 86 4.49 -4.86 10.56
CA LEU A 86 4.89 -4.41 11.91
C LEU A 86 6.27 -3.76 11.92
N ILE A 87 7.24 -4.32 11.17
CA ILE A 87 8.56 -3.70 11.00
C ILE A 87 8.43 -2.33 10.35
N ILE A 88 7.65 -2.19 9.27
CA ILE A 88 7.47 -0.89 8.60
C ILE A 88 6.83 0.12 9.55
N VAL A 89 5.78 -0.25 10.27
CA VAL A 89 5.12 0.64 11.24
C VAL A 89 6.09 1.04 12.36
N TYR A 90 6.86 0.10 12.90
CA TYR A 90 7.89 0.39 13.89
C TYR A 90 8.95 1.37 13.35
N LEU A 91 9.43 1.18 12.11
CA LEU A 91 10.38 2.08 11.49
C LEU A 91 9.80 3.48 11.29
N ILE A 92 8.52 3.60 10.90
CA ILE A 92 7.83 4.88 10.80
C ILE A 92 7.83 5.60 12.15
N PHE A 93 7.39 4.92 13.22
CA PHE A 93 7.40 5.50 14.57
C PHE A 93 8.82 5.88 15.02
N LYS A 94 9.82 5.05 14.73
CA LYS A 94 11.22 5.34 15.08
C LYS A 94 11.76 6.55 14.32
N ILE A 95 11.46 6.68 13.04
CA ILE A 95 11.86 7.84 12.23
C ILE A 95 11.19 9.10 12.77
N ASN A 96 9.87 9.05 13.01
CA ASN A 96 9.10 10.15 13.59
C ASN A 96 9.63 10.56 14.97
N TYR A 97 9.98 9.60 15.81
CA TYR A 97 10.59 9.87 17.12
C TYR A 97 11.96 10.54 17.01
N LEU A 98 12.85 10.06 16.14
CA LEU A 98 14.20 10.62 15.99
C LEU A 98 14.20 12.02 15.37
N SER A 99 13.15 12.38 14.64
CA SER A 99 12.98 13.71 14.05
C SER A 99 12.19 14.69 14.90
N ALA A 100 11.51 14.21 15.96
CA ALA A 100 10.71 15.05 16.82
C ALA A 100 11.63 16.05 17.54
N ASN A 101 11.19 17.29 17.66
CA ASN A 101 11.98 18.30 18.36
C ASN A 101 11.87 18.03 19.87
N PRO A 102 12.99 17.80 20.59
CA PRO A 102 12.95 17.44 22.02
C PRO A 102 12.32 18.52 22.93
N HIS A 103 12.04 19.70 22.38
CA HIS A 103 11.38 20.81 23.09
C HIS A 103 9.88 20.92 22.78
N VAL A 104 9.33 20.07 21.91
CA VAL A 104 7.92 20.05 21.53
C VAL A 104 7.35 18.65 21.79
N ASP A 105 7.00 18.38 23.04
CA ASP A 105 6.32 17.14 23.44
C ASP A 105 4.85 17.16 22.99
N SER A 106 4.62 17.11 21.68
CA SER A 106 3.28 16.93 21.13
C SER A 106 3.16 15.59 20.43
N TRP A 107 2.13 14.84 20.80
CA TRP A 107 1.76 13.56 20.17
C TRP A 107 1.60 13.70 18.65
N ASP A 108 1.26 14.90 18.20
CA ASP A 108 1.12 15.27 16.79
C ASP A 108 2.42 15.15 16.00
N GLU A 109 3.59 15.45 16.59
CA GLU A 109 4.86 15.27 15.87
C GLU A 109 5.12 13.79 15.57
N TYR A 110 4.84 12.90 16.52
CA TYR A 110 5.09 11.46 16.38
C TYR A 110 4.17 10.75 15.39
N VAL A 111 2.95 11.26 15.17
CA VAL A 111 1.95 10.64 14.27
C VAL A 111 1.96 11.29 12.88
N TYR A 112 2.24 12.59 12.80
CA TYR A 112 2.10 13.34 11.57
C TYR A 112 3.42 13.66 10.86
N LYS A 113 4.60 13.51 11.49
CA LYS A 113 5.88 13.94 10.89
C LYS A 113 7.08 13.04 11.24
N PRO A 114 8.04 12.88 10.30
CA PRO A 114 8.04 13.28 8.91
C PRO A 114 7.25 12.31 8.03
N ILE A 115 6.69 11.24 8.58
CA ILE A 115 5.84 10.31 7.86
C ILE A 115 4.47 10.31 8.53
N ASN A 116 3.45 10.74 7.79
CA ASN A 116 2.10 10.80 8.31
C ASN A 116 1.45 9.41 8.29
N LEU A 117 1.03 8.91 9.46
CA LEU A 117 0.48 7.57 9.59
C LEU A 117 -0.88 7.40 8.89
N PHE A 118 -1.70 8.46 8.84
CA PHE A 118 -3.00 8.42 8.16
C PHE A 118 -2.83 8.33 6.65
N THR A 119 -1.90 9.11 6.06
CA THR A 119 -1.63 8.98 4.62
C THR A 119 -0.92 7.68 4.30
N PHE A 120 -0.13 7.12 5.22
CA PHE A 120 0.37 5.74 5.11
C PHE A 120 -0.75 4.71 5.03
N LEU A 121 -1.74 4.75 5.94
CA LEU A 121 -2.89 3.84 5.89
C LEU A 121 -3.69 4.02 4.61
N PHE A 122 -3.88 5.26 4.16
CA PHE A 122 -4.54 5.55 2.88
C PHE A 122 -3.77 4.98 1.69
N GLY A 123 -2.44 5.18 1.66
CA GLY A 123 -1.55 4.56 0.68
C GLY A 123 -1.63 3.03 0.71
N PHE A 124 -1.64 2.43 1.89
CA PHE A 124 -1.74 0.98 2.06
C PHE A 124 -3.04 0.40 1.47
N HIS A 125 -4.16 1.13 1.55
CA HIS A 125 -5.43 0.70 0.97
C HIS A 125 -5.55 0.99 -0.55
N SER A 126 -4.63 1.77 -1.13
CA SER A 126 -4.70 2.16 -2.55
C SER A 126 -4.74 0.99 -3.52
N PHE A 127 -4.02 -0.10 -3.21
CA PHE A 127 -4.04 -1.29 -4.06
C PHE A 127 -5.36 -2.07 -3.96
N PHE A 128 -6.00 -2.06 -2.78
CA PHE A 128 -7.35 -2.62 -2.65
C PHE A 128 -8.37 -1.80 -3.47
N LEU A 129 -8.26 -0.47 -3.43
CA LEU A 129 -9.08 0.43 -4.25
C LEU A 129 -8.85 0.20 -5.76
N SER A 130 -7.62 -0.09 -6.19
CA SER A 130 -7.34 -0.39 -7.59
C SER A 130 -7.99 -1.71 -8.05
N ILE A 131 -7.98 -2.74 -7.20
CA ILE A 131 -8.69 -4.01 -7.46
C ILE A 131 -10.20 -3.78 -7.57
N LEU A 132 -10.79 -3.03 -6.64
CA LEU A 132 -12.23 -2.72 -6.67
C LEU A 132 -12.60 -1.98 -7.97
N THR A 133 -11.80 -0.98 -8.33
CA THR A 133 -12.02 -0.21 -9.56
C THR A 133 -11.89 -1.08 -10.81
N ALA A 134 -10.87 -1.95 -10.86
CA ALA A 134 -10.71 -2.92 -11.95
C ALA A 134 -11.92 -3.86 -12.06
N SER A 135 -12.47 -4.30 -10.92
CA SER A 135 -13.64 -5.18 -10.86
C SER A 135 -14.90 -4.49 -11.41
N VAL A 136 -15.10 -3.23 -11.03
CA VAL A 136 -16.22 -2.40 -11.52
C VAL A 136 -16.09 -2.18 -13.03
N ILE A 137 -14.92 -1.75 -13.52
CA ILE A 137 -14.67 -1.54 -14.96
C ILE A 137 -14.96 -2.82 -15.76
N ARG A 138 -14.46 -3.97 -15.29
CA ARG A 138 -14.69 -5.26 -15.95
C ARG A 138 -16.15 -5.64 -15.99
N SER A 139 -16.87 -5.42 -14.88
CA SER A 139 -18.31 -5.71 -14.78
C SER A 139 -19.13 -4.85 -15.74
N PHE A 140 -18.70 -3.61 -16.00
CA PHE A 140 -19.33 -2.76 -17.02
C PHE A 140 -19.01 -3.19 -18.45
N ALA A 141 -17.77 -3.62 -18.73
CA ALA A 141 -17.40 -4.11 -20.06
C ALA A 141 -18.20 -5.36 -20.45
N THR A 142 -18.28 -6.35 -19.56
CA THR A 142 -19.04 -7.59 -19.81
C THR A 142 -20.54 -7.35 -19.99
N ARG A 143 -21.13 -6.39 -19.26
CA ARG A 143 -22.53 -5.97 -19.44
C ARG A 143 -22.79 -5.30 -20.79
N LYS A 144 -21.77 -4.68 -21.40
CA LYS A 144 -21.86 -4.03 -22.71
C LYS A 144 -21.56 -4.98 -23.88
N GLY A 145 -21.31 -6.27 -23.61
CA GLY A 145 -20.95 -7.25 -24.65
C GLY A 145 -19.59 -6.99 -25.28
N VAL A 146 -18.70 -6.25 -24.59
CA VAL A 146 -17.32 -5.95 -24.99
C VAL A 146 -16.34 -6.83 -24.22
#